data_AF-A0A8K1FEH4-F1
#
_entry.id   AF-A0A8K1FEH4-F1
#
_cell.length_a   1.000
_cell.length_b   1.000
_cell.length_c   1.000
_cell.angle_alpha   90.00
_cell.angle_beta   90.00
_cell.angle_gamma   90.00
#
_symmetry.space_group_name_H-M   'P 1'
#
loop_
_entity.id
_entity.type
_entity.pdbx_description
1 polymer ?
#
loop_
_entity_poly.entity_id
_entity_poly.type
_entity_poly.pdbx_seq_one_letter_code
_entity_poly.pdbx_strand_id
1 'polypeptide(L)'
;MLVPKKNRIAVYSYLFKEGVMVAQKDFAKPTHESVDVPNLQVIKLLTSLKSRGYVKETFNWQWYYWYLTNEGIEYLRAYLHLPSEIVPATLKKQAARPTRPQAPAPGGFGRGRFDKDKGVGPSGDFNPEFRRGGQDGYRREASN
;
A
#
# COMPACT_ATOMS: atom_id res chain seq x y z
N MET A 1 -14.06 -23.89 15.41
CA MET A 1 -13.79 -24.81 14.28
C MET A 1 -12.68 -25.76 14.69
N LEU A 2 -12.86 -27.06 14.44
CA LEU A 2 -11.81 -28.05 14.64
C LEU A 2 -10.82 -27.96 13.47
N VAL A 3 -9.57 -27.60 13.76
CA VAL A 3 -8.50 -27.48 12.76
C VAL A 3 -7.30 -28.29 13.25
N PRO A 4 -6.71 -29.18 12.43
CA PRO A 4 -5.53 -29.95 12.79
C PRO A 4 -4.40 -29.04 13.29
N LYS A 5 -3.65 -29.51 14.30
CA LYS A 5 -2.56 -28.74 14.91
C LYS A 5 -1.50 -28.33 13.87
N LYS A 6 -1.18 -29.23 12.92
CA LYS A 6 -0.23 -28.98 11.82
C LYS A 6 -0.64 -27.75 10.99
N ASN A 7 -1.88 -27.72 10.52
CA ASN A 7 -2.40 -26.63 9.69
C ASN A 7 -2.47 -25.32 10.46
N ARG A 8 -2.85 -25.38 11.74
CA ARG A 8 -2.87 -24.20 12.62
C ARG A 8 -1.48 -23.60 12.80
N ILE A 9 -0.48 -24.44 13.06
CA ILE A 9 0.91 -24.00 13.18
C ILE A 9 1.37 -23.38 11.86
N ALA A 10 1.11 -24.01 10.72
CA ALA A 10 1.50 -23.47 9.41
C ALA A 10 0.94 -22.06 9.15
N VAL A 11 -0.35 -21.85 9.42
CA VAL A 11 -1.01 -20.53 9.28
C VAL A 11 -0.40 -19.51 10.24
N TYR A 12 -0.16 -19.88 11.50
CA TYR A 12 0.41 -18.98 12.49
C TYR A 12 1.87 -18.63 12.20
N SER A 13 2.67 -19.59 11.75
CA SER A 13 4.05 -19.37 11.33
C SER A 13 4.13 -18.42 10.13
N TYR A 14 3.26 -18.59 9.13
CA TYR A 14 3.20 -17.66 8.00
C TYR A 14 2.77 -16.26 8.44
N LEU A 15 1.69 -16.16 9.24
CA LEU A 15 1.20 -14.88 9.74
C LEU A 15 2.26 -14.13 10.56
N PHE A 16 3.04 -14.85 11.38
CA PHE A 16 4.11 -14.26 12.17
C PHE A 16 5.31 -13.82 11.31
N LYS A 17 5.65 -14.61 10.29
CA LYS A 17 6.77 -14.30 9.38
C LYS A 17 6.50 -13.03 8.58
N GLU A 18 5.35 -12.95 7.92
CA GLU A 18 4.99 -11.84 7.03
C GLU A 18 4.37 -10.66 7.79
N GLY A 19 3.64 -10.91 8.89
CA GLY A 19 2.90 -9.90 9.65
C GLY A 19 1.56 -9.50 9.03
N VAL A 20 1.26 -9.98 7.82
CA VAL A 20 0.02 -9.73 7.07
C VAL A 20 -0.42 -11.03 6.40
N MET A 21 -1.73 -11.26 6.32
CA MET A 21 -2.28 -12.35 5.54
C MET A 21 -3.48 -11.85 4.73
N VAL A 22 -3.67 -12.41 3.54
CA VAL A 22 -4.75 -12.05 2.63
C VAL A 22 -5.42 -13.32 2.17
N ALA A 23 -6.75 -13.35 2.09
CA ALA A 23 -7.45 -14.48 1.47
C ALA A 23 -8.72 -14.03 0.76
N GLN A 24 -8.99 -14.64 -0.39
CA GLN A 24 -10.27 -14.48 -1.07
C GLN A 24 -11.38 -15.16 -0.25
N LYS A 25 -12.58 -14.58 -0.23
CA LYS A 25 -13.80 -15.16 0.37
C LYS A 25 -14.36 -16.26 -0.54
N ASP A 26 -13.59 -17.33 -0.66
CA ASP A 26 -14.01 -18.57 -1.29
C ASP A 26 -13.77 -19.73 -0.32
N PHE A 27 -14.86 -20.33 0.16
CA PHE A 27 -14.78 -21.42 1.13
C PHE A 27 -14.57 -22.79 0.49
N ALA A 28 -14.80 -22.93 -0.82
CA ALA A 28 -14.66 -24.18 -1.56
C ALA A 28 -13.22 -24.38 -2.08
N LYS A 29 -12.42 -23.31 -2.12
CA LYS A 29 -11.03 -23.37 -2.58
C LYS A 29 -10.22 -24.38 -1.73
N PRO A 30 -9.66 -25.44 -2.36
CA PRO A 30 -9.02 -26.55 -1.64
C PRO A 30 -7.71 -26.15 -0.97
N THR A 31 -6.99 -25.15 -1.51
CA THR A 31 -5.72 -24.67 -0.99
C THR A 31 -5.63 -23.14 -1.04
N HIS A 32 -4.94 -22.57 -0.07
CA HIS A 32 -4.59 -21.16 -0.06
C HIS A 32 -3.31 -20.91 -0.91
N GLU A 33 -3.12 -19.72 -1.47
CA GLU A 33 -2.00 -19.43 -2.38
C GLU A 33 -0.64 -19.46 -1.68
N SER A 34 -0.57 -18.97 -0.44
CA SER A 34 0.68 -18.88 0.30
C SER A 34 0.94 -20.06 1.25
N VAL A 35 -0.08 -20.85 1.55
CA VAL A 35 -0.02 -21.92 2.57
C VAL A 35 -0.79 -23.12 2.06
N ASP A 36 -0.20 -24.31 2.15
CA ASP A 36 -0.83 -25.59 1.79
C ASP A 36 -1.88 -26.01 2.84
N VAL A 37 -2.88 -25.17 3.05
CA VAL A 37 -3.99 -25.34 4.00
C VAL A 37 -5.28 -24.91 3.30
N PRO A 38 -6.41 -25.61 3.54
CA PRO A 38 -7.69 -25.21 2.98
C PRO A 38 -8.09 -23.79 3.35
N ASN A 39 -8.60 -23.03 2.39
CA ASN A 39 -8.89 -21.60 2.58
C ASN A 39 -9.96 -21.36 3.66
N LEU A 40 -10.92 -22.28 3.79
CA LEU A 40 -11.90 -22.28 4.88
C LEU A 40 -11.22 -22.27 6.26
N GLN A 41 -10.19 -23.11 6.47
CA GLN A 41 -9.49 -23.18 7.75
C GLN A 41 -8.74 -21.88 8.04
N VAL A 42 -8.12 -21.28 7.01
CA VAL A 42 -7.43 -19.99 7.10
C VAL A 42 -8.40 -18.89 7.56
N ILE A 43 -9.52 -18.73 6.84
CA ILE A 43 -10.52 -17.69 7.15
C ILE A 43 -11.04 -17.87 8.56
N LYS A 44 -11.44 -19.09 8.95
CA LYS A 44 -12.03 -19.33 10.29
C LYS A 44 -11.01 -19.20 11.42
N LEU A 45 -9.74 -19.56 11.20
CA LEU A 45 -8.67 -19.32 12.18
C LEU A 45 -8.44 -17.81 12.37
N LEU A 46 -8.37 -17.04 11.30
CA LEU A 46 -8.14 -15.60 11.39
C LEU A 46 -9.35 -14.85 11.96
N THR A 47 -10.59 -15.29 11.65
CA THR A 47 -11.79 -14.79 12.32
C THR A 47 -11.70 -15.03 13.84
N SER A 48 -11.19 -16.19 14.28
CA SER A 48 -11.03 -16.49 15.71
C SER A 48 -9.93 -15.65 16.39
N LEU A 49 -8.89 -15.26 15.65
CA LEU A 49 -7.84 -14.35 16.15
C LEU A 49 -8.35 -12.90 16.20
N LYS A 50 -9.13 -12.48 15.20
CA LYS A 50 -9.80 -11.17 15.18
C LYS A 50 -10.72 -11.00 16.38
N SER A 51 -11.56 -11.98 16.69
CA SER A 51 -12.49 -11.89 17.82
C SER A 51 -11.79 -11.75 19.18
N ARG A 52 -10.49 -12.07 19.25
CA ARG A 52 -9.65 -11.93 20.45
C ARG A 52 -8.78 -10.66 20.45
N GLY A 53 -8.84 -9.83 19.40
CA GLY A 53 -8.05 -8.60 19.30
C GLY A 53 -6.62 -8.76 18.75
N TYR A 54 -6.19 -9.99 18.43
CA TYR A 54 -4.83 -10.27 17.95
C TYR A 54 -4.58 -9.84 16.50
N VAL A 55 -5.63 -9.62 15.72
CA VAL A 55 -5.56 -9.31 14.30
C VAL A 55 -6.63 -8.27 13.96
N LYS A 56 -6.26 -7.27 13.17
CA LYS A 56 -7.20 -6.33 12.55
C LYS A 56 -7.60 -6.85 11.18
N GLU A 57 -8.90 -6.90 10.92
CA GLU A 57 -9.46 -7.33 9.63
C GLU A 57 -10.01 -6.15 8.84
N THR A 58 -9.73 -6.12 7.56
CA THR A 58 -10.40 -5.28 6.56
C THR A 58 -10.97 -6.19 5.48
N PHE A 59 -12.25 -6.02 5.16
CA PHE A 59 -12.91 -6.79 4.11
C PHE A 59 -13.25 -5.88 2.95
N ASN A 60 -12.75 -6.20 1.74
CA ASN A 60 -12.98 -5.40 0.55
C ASN A 60 -13.02 -6.27 -0.70
N TRP A 61 -14.01 -6.08 -1.59
CA TRP A 61 -14.10 -6.75 -2.90
C TRP A 61 -14.01 -8.28 -2.83
N GLN A 62 -14.67 -8.90 -1.84
CA GLN A 62 -14.56 -10.35 -1.57
C GLN A 62 -13.16 -10.83 -1.16
N TRP A 63 -12.30 -9.93 -0.69
CA TRP A 63 -11.00 -10.26 -0.10
C TRP A 63 -10.98 -9.87 1.38
N TYR A 64 -10.40 -10.75 2.19
CA TYR A 64 -10.05 -10.50 3.56
C TYR A 64 -8.58 -10.10 3.65
N TYR A 65 -8.33 -8.99 4.34
CA TYR A 65 -7.01 -8.48 4.66
C TYR A 65 -6.86 -8.50 6.18
N TRP A 66 -5.83 -9.18 6.67
CA TRP A 66 -5.56 -9.31 8.08
C TRP A 66 -4.19 -8.73 8.42
N TYR A 67 -4.18 -7.85 9.41
CA TYR A 67 -2.98 -7.18 9.92
C TYR A 67 -2.74 -7.62 11.35
N LEU A 68 -1.54 -8.11 11.63
CA LEU A 68 -1.16 -8.53 12.97
C LEU A 68 -1.02 -7.30 13.91
N THR A 69 -1.62 -7.35 15.09
CA THR A 69 -1.48 -6.31 16.12
C THR A 69 -0.33 -6.62 17.09
N ASN A 70 0.09 -5.65 17.90
CA ASN A 70 1.16 -5.85 18.88
C ASN A 70 0.84 -6.99 19.87
N GLU A 71 -0.40 -7.05 20.38
CA GLU A 71 -0.87 -8.13 21.24
C GLU A 71 -0.86 -9.49 20.52
N GLY A 72 -1.20 -9.50 19.23
CA GLY A 72 -1.15 -10.70 18.40
C GLY A 72 0.28 -11.23 18.20
N ILE A 73 1.27 -10.35 18.12
CA ILE A 73 2.70 -10.73 18.05
C ILE A 73 3.10 -11.49 19.32
N GLU A 74 2.73 -10.97 20.50
CA GLU A 74 3.02 -11.61 21.78
C GLU A 74 2.32 -12.97 21.92
N TYR A 75 1.05 -13.04 21.54
CA TYR A 75 0.28 -14.29 21.55
C TYR A 75 0.91 -15.36 20.63
N LEU A 76 1.26 -15.00 19.40
CA LEU A 76 1.86 -15.93 18.45
C LEU A 76 3.26 -16.37 18.90
N ARG A 77 4.02 -15.50 19.55
CA ARG A 77 5.33 -15.84 20.13
C ARG A 77 5.19 -16.87 21.25
N ALA A 78 4.25 -16.66 22.17
CA ALA A 78 3.97 -17.61 23.24
C ALA A 78 3.46 -18.96 22.70
N TYR A 79 2.60 -18.93 21.68
CA TYR A 79 2.02 -20.15 21.09
C TYR A 79 3.03 -20.98 20.29
N LEU A 80 3.91 -20.32 19.53
CA LEU A 80 4.90 -21.00 18.67
C LEU A 80 6.23 -21.27 19.40
N HIS A 81 6.41 -20.74 20.61
CA HIS A 81 7.65 -20.84 21.42
C HIS A 81 8.88 -20.27 20.71
N LEU A 82 8.73 -19.13 20.03
CA LEU A 82 9.86 -18.44 19.39
C LEU A 82 10.55 -17.47 20.37
N PRO A 83 11.88 -17.29 20.28
CA PRO A 83 12.61 -16.27 21.04
C PRO A 83 12.17 -14.84 20.67
N SER A 84 12.43 -13.89 21.57
CA SER A 84 11.98 -12.48 21.47
C SER A 84 12.59 -11.68 20.31
N GLU A 85 13.64 -12.19 19.69
CA GLU A 85 14.34 -11.54 18.58
C GLU A 85 13.60 -11.64 17.24
N ILE A 86 12.76 -12.67 17.07
CA ILE A 86 12.08 -12.87 15.80
C ILE A 86 10.88 -11.93 15.77
N VAL A 87 10.98 -10.96 14.87
CA VAL A 87 10.03 -9.88 14.66
C VAL A 87 9.45 -10.04 13.25
N PRO A 88 8.14 -9.82 13.05
CA PRO A 88 7.50 -9.90 11.74
C PRO A 88 8.19 -9.00 10.70
N ALA A 89 8.14 -9.40 9.43
CA ALA A 89 8.76 -8.66 8.33
C ALA A 89 8.32 -7.18 8.27
N THR A 90 7.09 -6.86 8.71
CA THR A 90 6.58 -5.47 8.78
C THR A 90 7.38 -4.56 9.71
N LEU A 91 8.02 -5.10 10.73
CA LEU A 91 8.80 -4.36 11.73
C LEU A 91 10.31 -4.43 11.45
N LYS A 92 10.75 -5.27 10.52
CA LYS A 92 12.12 -5.24 10.00
C LYS A 92 12.25 -3.98 9.15
N LYS A 93 12.82 -2.93 9.75
CA LYS A 93 13.09 -1.65 9.10
C LYS A 93 13.74 -1.90 7.73
N GLN A 94 13.01 -1.64 6.65
CA GLN A 94 13.60 -1.62 5.31
C GLN A 94 14.77 -0.63 5.36
N ALA A 95 15.95 -1.06 4.90
CA ALA A 95 17.05 -0.13 4.64
C ALA A 95 16.47 1.02 3.81
N ALA A 96 16.68 2.25 4.29
CA ALA A 96 16.17 3.45 3.67
C ALA A 96 16.32 3.33 2.14
N ARG A 97 15.24 3.59 1.40
CA ARG A 97 15.33 3.72 -0.07
C ARG A 97 16.57 4.57 -0.35
N PRO A 98 17.49 4.14 -1.23
CA PRO A 98 18.64 4.96 -1.56
C PRO A 98 18.10 6.31 -1.97
N THR A 99 18.49 7.36 -1.24
CA THR A 99 18.22 8.74 -1.58
C THR A 99 18.58 8.87 -3.06
N ARG A 100 17.57 9.07 -3.91
CA ARG A 100 17.80 9.26 -5.35
C ARG A 100 18.88 10.33 -5.44
N PRO A 101 20.06 10.06 -6.04
CA PRO A 101 21.09 11.06 -6.14
C PRO A 101 20.47 12.26 -6.84
N GLN A 102 20.39 13.37 -6.12
CA GLN A 102 20.03 14.65 -6.68
C GLN A 102 21.08 14.89 -7.76
N ALA A 103 20.67 14.75 -9.02
CA ALA A 103 21.57 14.91 -10.14
C ALA A 103 22.26 16.27 -9.98
N PRO A 104 23.60 16.36 -10.07
CA PRO A 104 24.24 17.66 -10.12
C PRO A 104 23.66 18.38 -11.34
N ALA A 105 23.09 19.57 -11.12
CA ALA A 105 22.80 20.48 -12.22
C ALA A 105 24.09 20.60 -13.04
N PRO A 106 24.09 20.28 -14.34
CA PRO A 106 25.31 20.27 -15.11
C PRO A 106 25.81 21.70 -15.27
N GLY A 107 26.91 21.98 -14.57
CA GLY A 107 27.98 22.88 -14.99
C GLY A 107 27.60 24.33 -15.23
N GLY A 108 27.80 25.17 -14.23
CA GLY A 108 28.02 26.59 -14.48
C GLY A 108 29.46 26.82 -14.95
N PHE A 109 29.66 27.35 -16.16
CA PHE A 109 30.80 28.21 -16.52
C PHE A 109 30.44 29.05 -17.76
N GLY A 110 30.45 30.38 -17.61
CA GLY A 110 30.38 31.27 -18.77
C GLY A 110 29.91 32.70 -18.49
N ARG A 111 30.67 33.46 -17.69
CA ARG A 111 30.65 34.92 -17.83
C ARG A 111 31.24 35.26 -19.20
N GLY A 112 30.45 35.88 -20.09
CA GLY A 112 30.99 36.72 -21.15
C GLY A 112 30.34 36.63 -22.53
N ARG A 113 30.00 37.81 -23.04
CA ARG A 113 29.87 38.23 -24.45
C ARG A 113 28.55 37.97 -25.19
N PHE A 114 27.87 39.09 -25.37
CA PHE A 114 27.10 39.49 -26.55
C PHE A 114 27.68 38.99 -27.88
N ASP A 115 26.86 38.27 -28.66
CA ASP A 115 26.93 38.04 -30.12
C ASP A 115 25.51 37.62 -30.53
N LYS A 116 24.58 38.57 -30.77
CA LYS A 116 24.23 39.15 -32.08
C LYS A 116 24.31 38.13 -33.24
N ASP A 117 23.19 38.01 -33.96
CA ASP A 117 23.01 37.27 -35.23
C ASP A 117 22.74 35.75 -35.18
N LYS A 118 21.51 35.39 -34.76
CA LYS A 118 20.69 34.41 -35.51
C LYS A 118 19.21 34.53 -35.14
N GLY A 119 18.54 35.44 -35.85
CA GLY A 119 17.09 35.62 -35.73
C GLY A 119 16.33 34.46 -36.36
N VAL A 120 15.61 33.69 -35.54
CA VAL A 120 14.43 32.92 -35.96
C VAL A 120 13.46 32.83 -34.78
N GLY A 121 12.61 33.84 -34.61
CA GLY A 121 11.53 33.85 -33.64
C GLY A 121 10.67 35.11 -33.84
N PRO A 122 9.34 35.02 -33.89
CA PRO A 122 8.47 36.16 -34.15
C PRO A 122 8.65 37.25 -33.07
N SER A 123 8.83 38.49 -33.54
CA SER A 123 9.14 39.69 -32.75
C SER A 123 8.11 39.96 -31.66
N GLY A 124 8.59 40.48 -30.52
CA GLY A 124 7.87 40.62 -29.25
C GLY A 124 6.77 41.68 -29.18
N ASP A 125 5.86 41.73 -30.16
CA ASP A 125 4.66 42.58 -30.16
C ASP A 125 3.43 41.87 -30.76
N PHE A 126 3.28 40.55 -30.51
CA PHE A 126 2.08 39.81 -30.91
C PHE A 126 1.10 39.68 -29.74
N ASN A 127 0.01 40.47 -29.77
CA ASN A 127 -1.05 40.48 -28.76
C ASN A 127 -2.45 40.22 -29.39
N PRO A 128 -2.93 38.97 -29.46
CA PRO A 128 -4.31 38.68 -29.84
C PRO A 128 -5.24 38.76 -28.62
N GLU A 129 -5.77 39.94 -28.33
CA GLU A 129 -6.92 40.09 -27.43
C GLU A 129 -8.17 39.46 -28.06
N PHE A 130 -8.61 38.32 -27.55
CA PHE A 130 -9.98 37.84 -27.74
C PHE A 130 -10.87 38.37 -26.62
N ARG A 131 -11.32 39.61 -26.83
CA ARG A 131 -12.50 40.31 -26.29
C ARG A 131 -13.37 39.46 -25.34
N ARG A 132 -13.18 39.64 -24.03
CA ARG A 132 -14.10 39.21 -22.97
C ARG A 132 -15.40 40.01 -23.08
N GLY A 133 -16.44 39.42 -23.68
CA GLY A 133 -17.76 40.03 -23.71
C GLY A 133 -18.83 39.20 -24.40
N GLY A 134 -19.73 38.62 -23.60
CA GLY A 134 -21.15 38.50 -23.95
C GLY A 134 -21.73 37.10 -24.15
N GLN A 135 -22.78 36.82 -23.35
CA GLN A 135 -23.92 35.92 -23.62
C GLN A 135 -23.67 34.41 -23.56
N ASP A 136 -24.53 33.54 -23.04
CA ASP A 136 -25.81 33.50 -22.31
C ASP A 136 -25.86 32.03 -21.78
N GLY A 137 -26.29 31.66 -20.58
CA GLY A 137 -27.64 31.76 -20.04
C GLY A 137 -27.99 30.44 -19.31
N TYR A 138 -28.90 30.53 -18.33
CA TYR A 138 -29.64 29.44 -17.67
C TYR A 138 -28.92 28.53 -16.64
N ARG A 139 -28.91 28.96 -15.38
CA ARG A 139 -29.07 28.05 -14.23
C ARG A 139 -29.94 28.69 -13.14
N ARG A 140 -31.26 28.45 -13.22
CA ARG A 140 -32.22 28.67 -12.12
C ARG A 140 -32.33 27.36 -11.34
N GLU A 141 -31.93 27.32 -10.08
CA GLU A 141 -32.45 26.40 -9.04
C GLU A 141 -32.31 27.15 -7.69
N ALA A 142 -33.42 27.67 -7.17
CA ALA A 142 -34.21 27.09 -6.07
C ALA A 142 -33.67 27.47 -4.69
N SER A 143 -34.24 28.53 -4.12
CA SER A 143 -34.07 28.95 -2.72
C SER A 143 -35.33 28.63 -1.93
N ASN A 144 -35.12 27.88 -0.84
CA ASN A 144 -35.81 27.84 0.46
C ASN A 144 -37.27 28.31 0.54
#